data_AF-A0A0J7NVU0-F1
#
_entry.id   AF-A0A0J7NVU0-F1
#
_cell.length_a   1.000
_cell.length_b   1.000
_cell.length_c   1.000
_cell.angle_alpha   90.00
_cell.angle_beta   90.00
_cell.angle_gamma   90.00
#
_symmetry.space_group_name_H-M   'P 1'
#
loop_
_entity.id
_entity.type
_entity.pdbx_description
1 polymer ?
#
loop_
_entity_poly.entity_id
_entity_poly.type
_entity_poly.pdbx_seq_one_letter_code
_entity_poly.pdbx_strand_id
1 'polypeptide(L)'
;DPKKLRENTLLMAATLVACGIDFEKSILFQQSKVPMHTELCWVLGTITTMPRLAHLPQFKEKSESLKNIPLGLYIYPVLQAADILLYKATHVPIGQDQAQHIQLAQDLAHTFNRRFGQTFPIPHSLISDGPSQRIKSLREPMKKMSKSHTDPKSRLDILDEPDVLLEKIKKAMTDFTSEVTYEPEKRPGVTNLINIHSLFTGKTPDEICKEAVELNTGQYKLVLADIVIEKLSPIRADILRLTKEPAYLDEILKKGTERATELATNCSEEVMNKVLGTDTIQEVKNITNTANIM
;
A
#
# COMPACT_ATOMS: atom_id res chain seq x y z
N ASP A 1 -10.13 12.17 -12.89
CA ASP A 1 -11.43 11.76 -13.46
C ASP A 1 -12.21 10.99 -12.40
N PRO A 2 -13.42 11.44 -12.03
CA PRO A 2 -14.24 10.82 -10.99
C PRO A 2 -14.71 9.39 -11.31
N LYS A 3 -15.06 9.12 -12.58
CA LYS A 3 -15.52 7.79 -13.01
C LYS A 3 -14.39 6.78 -12.87
N LYS A 4 -13.20 7.14 -13.36
CA LYS A 4 -11.99 6.32 -13.23
C LYS A 4 -11.60 6.06 -11.78
N LEU A 5 -11.80 7.03 -10.87
CA LEU A 5 -11.55 6.83 -9.45
C LEU A 5 -12.49 5.77 -8.87
N ARG A 6 -13.79 5.83 -9.20
CA ARG A 6 -14.78 4.83 -8.77
C ARG A 6 -14.45 3.44 -9.28
N GLU A 7 -14.11 3.32 -10.56
CA GLU A 7 -13.70 2.06 -11.18
C GLU A 7 -12.44 1.49 -10.51
N ASN A 8 -11.44 2.33 -10.25
CA ASN A 8 -10.21 1.93 -9.56
C ASN A 8 -10.45 1.48 -8.11
N THR A 9 -11.40 2.10 -7.40
CA THR A 9 -11.77 1.66 -6.04
C THR A 9 -12.31 0.24 -6.05
N LEU A 10 -13.25 -0.05 -6.96
CA LEU A 10 -13.81 -1.41 -7.10
C LEU A 10 -12.76 -2.41 -7.59
N LEU A 11 -11.90 -1.99 -8.53
CA LEU A 11 -10.82 -2.82 -9.02
C LEU A 11 -9.82 -3.18 -7.92
N MET A 12 -9.50 -2.23 -7.03
CA MET A 12 -8.64 -2.50 -5.87
C MET A 12 -9.29 -3.49 -4.92
N ALA A 13 -10.58 -3.33 -4.60
CA ALA A 13 -11.32 -4.28 -3.76
C ALA A 13 -11.32 -5.68 -4.40
N ALA A 14 -11.61 -5.79 -5.70
CA ALA A 14 -11.55 -7.04 -6.45
C ALA A 14 -10.15 -7.67 -6.40
N THR A 15 -9.10 -6.86 -6.54
CA THR A 15 -7.70 -7.32 -6.48
C THR A 15 -7.37 -7.90 -5.11
N LEU A 16 -7.75 -7.23 -4.03
CA LEU A 16 -7.50 -7.69 -2.67
C LEU A 16 -8.23 -9.01 -2.37
N VAL A 17 -9.48 -9.14 -2.81
CA VAL A 17 -10.28 -10.38 -2.67
C VAL A 17 -9.68 -11.51 -3.51
N ALA A 18 -9.31 -11.25 -4.77
CA ALA A 18 -8.70 -12.25 -5.66
C ALA A 18 -7.31 -12.71 -5.17
N CYS A 19 -6.57 -11.86 -4.46
CA CYS A 19 -5.31 -12.23 -3.81
C CYS A 19 -5.51 -13.04 -2.50
N GLY A 20 -6.75 -13.35 -2.12
CA GLY A 20 -7.06 -14.22 -0.99
C GLY A 20 -7.22 -13.52 0.36
N ILE A 21 -7.45 -12.20 0.39
CA ILE A 21 -7.79 -11.53 1.66
C ILE A 21 -9.15 -12.02 2.14
N ASP A 22 -9.13 -12.72 3.27
CA ASP A 22 -10.31 -13.16 4.00
C ASP A 22 -10.94 -11.96 4.74
N PHE A 23 -12.06 -11.47 4.23
CA PHE A 23 -12.77 -10.30 4.76
C PHE A 23 -13.70 -10.62 5.94
N GLU A 24 -13.85 -11.89 6.30
CA GLU A 24 -14.46 -12.26 7.58
C GLU A 24 -13.44 -11.99 8.71
N LYS A 25 -12.17 -12.30 8.45
CA LYS A 25 -11.06 -12.05 9.37
C LYS A 25 -10.47 -10.63 9.30
N SER A 26 -10.55 -9.98 8.14
CA SER A 26 -9.94 -8.68 7.86
C SER A 26 -11.00 -7.64 7.54
N ILE A 27 -10.84 -6.40 8.01
CA ILE A 27 -11.79 -5.32 7.70
C ILE A 27 -11.33 -4.60 6.42
N LEU A 28 -11.98 -4.91 5.30
CA LEU A 28 -11.76 -4.23 4.02
C LEU A 28 -12.79 -3.13 3.80
N PHE A 29 -12.36 -1.87 3.73
CA PHE A 29 -13.27 -0.72 3.64
C PHE A 29 -12.69 0.42 2.81
N GLN A 30 -13.55 1.36 2.41
CA GLN A 30 -13.14 2.57 1.72
C GLN A 30 -12.89 3.71 2.72
N GLN A 31 -11.67 4.28 2.74
CA GLN A 31 -11.26 5.37 3.64
C GLN A 31 -12.29 6.52 3.69
N SER A 32 -12.74 7.01 2.52
CA SER A 32 -13.66 8.13 2.42
C SER A 32 -15.06 7.86 2.96
N LYS A 33 -15.39 6.62 3.35
CA LYS A 33 -16.66 6.25 3.97
C LYS A 33 -16.62 6.32 5.50
N VAL A 34 -15.45 6.57 6.09
CA VAL A 34 -15.27 6.75 7.54
C VAL A 34 -14.76 8.17 7.79
N PRO A 35 -15.63 9.14 8.12
CA PRO A 35 -15.28 10.55 8.19
C PRO A 35 -14.21 10.86 9.27
N MET A 36 -14.14 10.04 10.32
CA MET A 36 -13.19 10.18 11.43
C MET A 36 -11.71 10.18 10.99
N HIS A 37 -11.39 9.63 9.81
CA HIS A 37 -10.05 9.78 9.21
C HIS A 37 -9.69 11.24 9.01
N THR A 38 -10.62 12.02 8.46
CA THR A 38 -10.42 13.45 8.18
C THR A 38 -10.46 14.29 9.46
N GLU A 39 -11.31 13.92 10.42
CA GLU A 39 -11.39 14.57 11.74
C GLU A 39 -10.08 14.39 12.52
N LEU A 40 -9.58 13.15 12.64
CA LEU A 40 -8.33 12.87 13.33
C LEU A 40 -7.14 13.48 12.57
N CYS A 41 -7.14 13.47 11.23
CA CYS A 41 -6.14 14.17 10.44
C CYS A 41 -6.08 15.66 10.79
N TRP A 42 -7.23 16.31 11.00
CA TRP A 42 -7.27 17.71 11.42
C TRP A 42 -6.65 17.91 12.79
N VAL A 43 -7.07 17.11 13.78
CA VAL A 43 -6.52 17.15 15.14
C VAL A 43 -5.00 16.95 15.14
N LEU A 44 -4.50 15.92 14.46
CA LEU A 44 -3.06 15.66 14.32
C LEU A 44 -2.34 16.79 13.57
N GLY A 45 -3.00 17.40 12.59
CA GLY A 45 -2.49 18.57 11.88
C GLY A 45 -2.21 19.75 12.80
N THR A 46 -3.04 19.98 13.82
CA THR A 46 -2.83 21.07 14.81
C THR A 46 -1.62 20.88 15.72
N ILE A 47 -1.08 19.66 15.79
CA ILE A 47 0.14 19.33 16.57
C ILE A 47 1.34 18.99 15.68
N THR A 48 1.20 19.14 14.37
CA THR A 48 2.27 18.97 13.37
C THR A 48 2.76 20.34 12.91
N THR A 49 4.03 20.46 12.54
CA THR A 49 4.59 21.72 12.03
C THR A 49 4.95 21.62 10.55
N MET A 50 4.90 22.76 9.86
CA MET A 50 5.30 22.86 8.45
C MET A 50 6.74 22.35 8.22
N PRO A 51 7.77 22.76 8.99
CA PRO A 51 9.13 22.28 8.76
C PRO A 51 9.22 20.74 8.81
N ARG A 52 8.49 20.11 9.74
CA ARG A 52 8.49 18.66 9.88
C ARG A 52 8.02 17.95 8.60
N LEU A 53 6.96 18.44 7.97
CA LEU A 53 6.44 17.87 6.72
C LEU A 53 7.32 18.19 5.52
N ALA A 54 7.92 19.39 5.48
CA ALA A 54 8.78 19.82 4.37
C ALA A 54 10.08 18.99 4.23
N HIS A 55 10.53 18.34 5.30
CA HIS A 55 11.73 17.49 5.27
C HIS A 55 11.49 16.09 4.69
N LEU A 56 10.23 15.66 4.51
CA LEU A 56 9.92 14.33 3.98
C LEU A 56 10.34 14.21 2.49
N PRO A 57 11.19 13.23 2.12
CA PRO A 57 11.68 13.04 0.75
C PRO A 57 10.56 12.87 -0.26
N GLN A 58 9.49 12.14 0.07
CA GLN A 58 8.39 11.91 -0.87
C GLN A 58 7.62 13.18 -1.22
N PHE A 59 7.55 14.15 -0.30
CA PHE A 59 6.99 15.46 -0.65
C PHE A 59 7.89 16.15 -1.68
N LYS A 60 9.20 16.22 -1.42
CA LYS A 60 10.19 16.83 -2.33
C LYS A 60 10.14 16.17 -3.71
N GLU A 61 10.34 14.86 -3.79
CA GLU A 61 10.36 14.08 -5.02
C GLU A 61 9.07 14.24 -5.84
N LYS A 62 7.89 14.15 -5.21
CA LYS A 62 6.62 14.29 -5.93
C LYS A 62 6.36 15.72 -6.35
N SER A 63 6.76 16.70 -5.53
CA SER A 63 6.55 18.13 -5.80
C SER A 63 7.36 18.64 -6.98
N GLU A 64 8.58 18.12 -7.19
CA GLU A 64 9.46 18.51 -8.32
C GLU A 64 8.82 18.28 -9.70
N SER A 65 7.95 17.26 -9.80
CA SER A 65 7.26 16.93 -11.04
C SER A 65 6.02 17.78 -11.33
N LEU A 66 5.63 18.69 -10.43
CA LEU A 66 4.37 19.43 -10.49
C LEU A 66 4.60 20.94 -10.55
N LYS A 67 3.97 21.61 -11.53
CA LYS A 67 3.98 23.08 -11.64
C LYS A 67 3.25 23.76 -10.48
N ASN A 68 2.11 23.20 -10.09
CA ASN A 68 1.28 23.67 -8.98
C ASN A 68 1.15 22.52 -7.97
N ILE A 69 1.77 22.68 -6.80
CA ILE A 69 1.83 21.64 -5.77
C ILE A 69 0.52 21.69 -4.96
N PRO A 70 -0.30 20.63 -4.97
CA PRO A 70 -1.53 20.60 -4.17
C PRO A 70 -1.21 20.54 -2.67
N LEU A 71 -1.97 21.27 -1.84
CA LEU A 71 -1.84 21.19 -0.38
C LEU A 71 -2.02 19.76 0.15
N GLY A 72 -2.90 18.98 -0.50
CA GLY A 72 -3.09 17.56 -0.21
C GLY A 72 -1.79 16.75 -0.24
N LEU A 73 -0.88 17.05 -1.18
CA LEU A 73 0.41 16.38 -1.29
C LEU A 73 1.35 16.70 -0.13
N TYR A 74 1.11 17.81 0.57
CA TYR A 74 1.90 18.19 1.73
C TYR A 74 1.34 17.59 3.03
N ILE A 75 0.02 17.56 3.18
CA ILE A 75 -0.65 17.11 4.40
C ILE A 75 -0.94 15.60 4.44
N TYR A 76 -0.89 14.88 3.31
CA TYR A 76 -1.23 13.44 3.28
C TYR A 76 -0.45 12.57 4.29
N PRO A 77 0.81 12.87 4.70
CA PRO A 77 1.48 12.07 5.72
C PRO A 77 0.78 12.15 7.09
N VAL A 78 0.11 13.26 7.39
CA VAL A 78 -0.71 13.42 8.59
C VAL A 78 -2.01 12.62 8.47
N LEU A 79 -2.63 12.62 7.28
CA LEU A 79 -3.79 11.76 7.01
C LEU A 79 -3.43 10.27 7.14
N GLN A 80 -2.26 9.87 6.62
CA GLN A 80 -1.77 8.50 6.76
C GLN A 80 -1.50 8.13 8.24
N ALA A 81 -1.01 9.07 9.06
CA ALA A 81 -0.91 8.86 10.49
C ALA A 81 -2.28 8.69 11.15
N ALA A 82 -3.28 9.48 10.75
CA ALA A 82 -4.65 9.31 11.20
C ALA A 82 -5.21 7.92 10.83
N ASP A 83 -4.96 7.45 9.59
CA ASP A 83 -5.38 6.13 9.12
C ASP A 83 -4.88 4.99 10.02
N ILE A 84 -3.65 5.12 10.55
CA ILE A 84 -3.00 4.14 11.43
C ILE A 84 -3.52 4.25 12.85
N LEU A 85 -3.55 5.47 13.41
CA LEU A 85 -3.82 5.70 14.82
C LEU A 85 -5.31 5.55 15.17
N LEU A 86 -6.21 5.83 14.23
CA LEU A 86 -7.66 5.72 14.43
C LEU A 86 -8.10 4.31 14.81
N TYR A 87 -7.36 3.29 14.37
CA TYR A 87 -7.61 1.89 14.71
C TYR A 87 -6.64 1.35 15.76
N LYS A 88 -5.90 2.23 16.44
CA LYS A 88 -4.87 1.87 17.43
C LYS A 88 -3.91 0.79 16.91
N ALA A 89 -3.51 0.89 15.65
CA ALA A 89 -2.65 -0.10 15.03
C ALA A 89 -1.30 -0.19 15.74
N THR A 90 -0.88 -1.41 16.09
CA THR A 90 0.43 -1.68 16.71
C THR A 90 1.51 -1.98 15.67
N HIS A 91 1.10 -2.49 14.51
CA HIS A 91 1.97 -2.94 13.44
C HIS A 91 1.40 -2.56 12.08
N VAL A 92 2.26 -2.06 11.18
CA VAL A 92 1.85 -1.61 9.84
C VAL A 92 2.74 -2.25 8.78
N PRO A 93 2.21 -3.17 7.94
CA PRO A 93 2.97 -3.77 6.85
C PRO A 93 3.23 -2.73 5.76
N ILE A 94 4.50 -2.45 5.50
CA ILE A 94 4.90 -1.42 4.54
C ILE A 94 6.11 -1.80 3.71
N GLY A 95 6.21 -1.21 2.52
CA GLY A 95 7.46 -1.16 1.78
C GLY A 95 8.45 -0.17 2.44
N GLN A 96 9.74 -0.38 2.22
CA GLN A 96 10.79 0.44 2.85
C GLN A 96 10.71 1.94 2.51
N ASP A 97 10.10 2.30 1.37
CA ASP A 97 9.85 3.68 0.98
C ASP A 97 8.88 4.42 1.91
N GLN A 98 8.07 3.71 2.71
CA GLN A 98 7.11 4.31 3.65
C GLN A 98 7.65 4.45 5.08
N ALA A 99 8.90 4.05 5.35
CA ALA A 99 9.45 4.03 6.71
C ALA A 99 9.39 5.41 7.40
N GLN A 100 9.65 6.49 6.66
CA GLN A 100 9.60 7.84 7.22
C GLN A 100 8.17 8.30 7.57
N HIS A 101 7.14 7.81 6.87
CA HIS A 101 5.76 8.09 7.24
C HIS A 101 5.35 7.36 8.52
N ILE A 102 5.85 6.14 8.73
CA ILE A 102 5.64 5.44 10.01
C ILE A 102 6.35 6.17 11.15
N GLN A 103 7.56 6.68 10.92
CA GLN A 103 8.25 7.51 11.92
C GLN A 103 7.45 8.78 12.26
N LEU A 104 6.83 9.43 11.26
CA LEU A 104 5.91 10.55 11.53
C LEU A 104 4.71 10.11 12.38
N ALA A 105 4.08 8.97 12.08
CA ALA A 105 2.97 8.45 12.86
C ALA A 105 3.36 8.15 14.32
N GLN A 106 4.57 7.59 14.54
CA GLN A 106 5.13 7.38 15.87
C GLN A 106 5.32 8.70 16.64
N ASP A 107 5.93 9.70 16.00
CA ASP A 107 6.16 11.01 16.61
C ASP A 107 4.85 11.73 16.97
N LEU A 108 3.84 11.61 16.10
CA LEU A 108 2.50 12.16 16.35
C LEU A 108 1.80 11.44 17.50
N ALA A 109 1.89 10.11 17.57
CA ALA A 109 1.36 9.33 18.69
C ALA A 109 2.04 9.73 20.01
N HIS A 110 3.37 9.84 20.04
CA HIS A 110 4.11 10.31 21.21
C HIS A 110 3.71 11.73 21.63
N THR A 111 3.60 12.64 20.66
CA THR A 111 3.25 14.03 20.92
C THR A 111 1.83 14.16 21.46
N PHE A 112 0.88 13.44 20.88
CA PHE A 112 -0.49 13.38 21.36
C PHE A 112 -0.56 12.82 22.78
N ASN A 113 0.06 11.65 23.01
CA ASN A 113 0.04 10.98 24.33
C ASN A 113 0.66 11.86 25.43
N ARG A 114 1.74 12.59 25.13
CA ARG A 114 2.37 13.51 26.08
C ARG A 114 1.49 14.72 26.39
N ARG A 115 0.79 15.25 25.38
CA ARG A 115 0.01 16.49 25.51
C ARG A 115 -1.38 16.27 26.11
N PHE A 116 -2.04 15.17 25.75
CA PHE A 116 -3.45 14.90 26.07
C PHE A 116 -3.65 13.60 26.87
N GLY A 117 -2.56 12.95 27.29
CA GLY A 117 -2.56 11.70 28.03
C GLY A 117 -2.55 10.46 27.13
N GLN A 118 -2.13 9.32 27.70
CA GLN A 118 -1.97 8.06 26.96
C GLN A 118 -3.26 7.65 26.23
N THR A 119 -3.18 7.47 24.91
CA THR A 119 -4.33 7.24 24.01
C THR A 119 -3.99 6.24 22.91
N PHE A 120 -2.88 6.49 22.21
CA PHE A 120 -2.43 5.69 21.08
C PHE A 120 -1.28 4.76 21.45
N PRO A 121 -1.29 3.49 20.99
CA PRO A 121 -0.06 2.73 20.94
C PRO A 121 0.91 3.34 19.91
N ILE A 122 2.20 3.03 20.04
CA ILE A 122 3.21 3.46 19.08
C ILE A 122 3.27 2.41 17.97
N PRO A 123 2.93 2.75 16.70
CA PRO A 123 2.91 1.78 15.61
C PRO A 123 4.32 1.40 15.19
N HIS A 124 4.56 0.12 14.91
CA HIS A 124 5.82 -0.39 14.38
C HIS A 124 5.69 -0.78 12.90
N SER A 125 6.73 -0.52 12.11
CA SER A 125 6.76 -0.99 10.73
C SER A 125 7.02 -2.49 10.68
N LEU A 126 6.18 -3.22 9.94
CA LEU A 126 6.47 -4.59 9.51
C LEU A 126 7.02 -4.52 8.09
N ILE A 127 8.33 -4.70 7.96
CA ILE A 127 9.02 -4.78 6.68
C ILE A 127 9.35 -6.26 6.46
N SER A 128 8.81 -6.88 5.41
CA SER A 128 9.12 -8.27 5.09
C SER A 128 10.63 -8.43 4.90
N ASP A 129 11.27 -9.42 5.51
CA ASP A 129 12.68 -9.71 5.25
C ASP A 129 12.88 -10.36 3.86
N GLY A 130 14.05 -10.13 3.24
CA GLY A 130 14.45 -10.84 2.02
C GLY A 130 14.03 -10.19 0.68
N PRO A 131 13.98 -10.98 -0.41
CA PRO A 131 13.88 -10.46 -1.79
C PRO A 131 12.58 -9.71 -2.10
N SER A 132 11.53 -9.91 -1.30
CA SER A 132 10.25 -9.18 -1.40
C SER A 132 10.35 -7.69 -1.10
N GLN A 133 11.40 -7.25 -0.39
CA GLN A 133 11.53 -5.84 0.02
C GLN A 133 11.59 -4.88 -1.17
N ARG A 134 12.23 -5.32 -2.26
CA ARG A 134 12.54 -4.42 -3.38
C ARG A 134 12.68 -5.16 -4.71
N ILE A 135 11.54 -5.51 -5.29
CA ILE A 135 11.50 -5.88 -6.70
C ILE A 135 11.87 -4.68 -7.56
N LYS A 136 12.84 -4.89 -8.45
CA LYS A 136 13.45 -3.85 -9.27
C LYS A 136 12.77 -3.78 -10.64
N SER A 137 12.92 -2.65 -11.31
CA SER A 137 12.41 -2.46 -12.66
C SER A 137 13.02 -3.47 -13.62
N LEU A 138 12.20 -4.05 -14.49
CA LEU A 138 12.66 -4.96 -15.55
C LEU A 138 13.51 -4.24 -16.60
N ARG A 139 13.44 -2.92 -16.70
CA ARG A 139 14.19 -2.13 -17.69
C ARG A 139 15.35 -1.37 -17.07
N GLU A 140 15.28 -1.08 -15.78
CA GLU A 140 16.32 -0.37 -15.03
C GLU A 140 16.57 -1.11 -13.69
N PRO A 141 17.35 -2.20 -13.68
CA PRO A 141 17.57 -3.05 -12.51
C PRO A 141 18.28 -2.39 -11.32
N MET A 142 18.56 -1.08 -11.36
CA MET A 142 19.02 -0.31 -10.21
C MET A 142 17.87 0.45 -9.53
N LYS A 143 16.75 0.64 -10.22
CA LYS A 143 15.57 1.35 -9.72
C LYS A 143 14.51 0.37 -9.22
N LYS A 144 13.76 0.77 -8.20
CA LYS A 144 12.60 0.01 -7.72
C LYS A 144 11.53 -0.02 -8.82
N MET A 145 10.81 -1.13 -8.95
CA MET A 145 9.65 -1.20 -9.84
C MET A 145 8.59 -0.18 -9.38
N SER A 146 8.04 0.60 -10.30
CA SER A 146 7.08 1.66 -9.98
C SER A 146 5.85 1.57 -10.87
N LYS A 147 4.67 1.59 -10.22
CA LYS A 147 3.36 1.60 -10.91
C LYS A 147 3.18 2.80 -11.84
N SER A 148 3.84 3.93 -11.54
CA SER A 148 3.70 5.19 -12.28
C SER A 148 4.83 5.43 -13.27
N HIS A 149 5.74 4.47 -13.46
CA HIS A 149 6.77 4.60 -14.47
C HIS A 149 6.16 4.70 -15.88
N THR A 150 6.73 5.57 -16.72
CA THR A 150 6.20 5.87 -18.06
C THR A 150 6.31 4.68 -19.01
N ASP A 151 7.40 3.90 -18.92
CA ASP A 151 7.55 2.65 -19.67
C ASP A 151 6.77 1.50 -18.98
N PRO A 152 5.67 0.98 -19.55
CA PRO A 152 4.93 -0.14 -18.96
C PRO A 152 5.74 -1.45 -18.95
N LYS A 153 6.79 -1.58 -19.78
CA LYS A 153 7.67 -2.76 -19.80
C LYS A 153 8.62 -2.82 -18.60
N SER A 154 8.69 -1.75 -17.81
CA SER A 154 9.48 -1.70 -16.57
C SER A 154 8.89 -2.52 -15.42
N ARG A 155 7.62 -2.93 -15.52
CA ARG A 155 6.86 -3.58 -14.44
C ARG A 155 5.97 -4.70 -14.94
N LEU A 156 5.59 -5.59 -14.04
CA LEU A 156 4.55 -6.61 -14.25
C LEU A 156 3.28 -6.13 -13.56
N ASP A 157 2.21 -5.96 -14.32
CA ASP A 157 0.89 -5.59 -13.78
C ASP A 157 0.07 -6.88 -13.58
N ILE A 158 -0.64 -7.02 -12.45
CA ILE A 158 -1.42 -8.23 -12.13
C ILE A 158 -2.49 -8.56 -13.19
N LEU A 159 -2.92 -7.54 -13.94
CA LEU A 159 -3.92 -7.66 -15.00
C LEU A 159 -3.32 -7.88 -16.40
N ASP A 160 -1.99 -7.88 -16.54
CA ASP A 160 -1.35 -8.15 -17.83
C ASP A 160 -1.82 -9.51 -18.37
N GLU A 161 -2.10 -9.55 -19.67
CA GLU A 161 -2.36 -10.82 -20.37
C GLU A 161 -1.11 -11.70 -20.36
N PRO A 162 -1.25 -13.05 -20.44
CA PRO A 162 -0.13 -13.97 -20.50
C PRO A 162 0.95 -13.59 -21.52
N ASP A 163 0.54 -13.24 -22.75
CA ASP A 163 1.47 -12.83 -23.81
C ASP A 163 2.23 -11.54 -23.47
N VAL A 164 1.58 -10.62 -22.74
CA VAL A 164 2.20 -9.37 -22.29
C VAL A 164 3.22 -9.63 -21.19
N LEU A 165 2.89 -10.50 -20.22
CA LEU A 165 3.83 -10.93 -19.17
C LEU A 165 5.06 -11.60 -19.78
N LEU A 166 4.84 -12.53 -20.73
CA LEU A 166 5.90 -13.20 -21.47
C LEU A 166 6.83 -12.19 -22.16
N GLU A 167 6.26 -11.27 -22.93
CA GLU A 167 7.05 -10.28 -23.67
C GLU A 167 7.80 -9.31 -22.76
N LYS A 168 7.22 -8.93 -21.62
CA LYS A 168 7.88 -8.08 -20.61
C LYS A 168 9.08 -8.78 -19.97
N ILE A 169 8.93 -10.04 -19.56
CA ILE A 169 10.00 -10.83 -18.93
C ILE A 169 11.11 -11.15 -19.95
N LYS A 170 10.74 -11.55 -21.16
CA LYS A 170 11.67 -11.81 -22.26
C LYS A 170 12.54 -10.58 -22.58
N LYS A 171 11.95 -9.37 -22.52
CA LYS A 171 12.63 -8.08 -22.76
C LYS A 171 13.24 -7.43 -21.52
N ALA A 172 13.24 -8.13 -20.38
CA ALA A 172 13.88 -7.63 -19.16
C ALA A 172 15.39 -7.45 -19.40
N MET A 173 15.95 -6.35 -18.90
CA MET A 173 17.35 -6.02 -19.04
C MET A 173 18.20 -6.96 -18.18
N THR A 174 19.17 -7.60 -18.83
CA THR A 174 20.19 -8.47 -18.22
C THR A 174 21.55 -8.08 -18.77
N ASP A 175 22.62 -8.60 -18.17
CA ASP A 175 23.96 -8.54 -18.75
C ASP A 175 24.11 -9.50 -19.95
N PHE A 176 25.32 -9.55 -20.50
CA PHE A 176 25.70 -10.39 -21.64
C PHE A 176 26.18 -11.79 -21.22
N THR A 177 26.17 -12.12 -19.93
CA THR A 177 26.61 -13.42 -19.43
C THR A 177 25.50 -14.45 -19.62
N SER A 178 25.85 -15.58 -20.23
CA SER A 178 24.89 -16.64 -20.58
C SER A 178 24.35 -17.37 -19.34
N GLU A 179 25.19 -17.60 -18.34
CA GLU A 179 24.83 -18.36 -17.14
C GLU A 179 23.85 -17.60 -16.25
N VAL A 180 23.04 -18.33 -15.47
CA VAL A 180 22.10 -17.77 -14.49
C VAL A 180 22.72 -17.84 -13.10
N THR A 181 23.29 -16.73 -12.62
CA THR A 181 23.93 -16.65 -11.30
C THR A 181 23.29 -15.58 -10.43
N TYR A 182 23.27 -15.79 -9.12
CA TYR A 182 22.76 -14.85 -8.14
C TYR A 182 23.89 -13.94 -7.62
N GLU A 183 24.03 -12.76 -8.24
CA GLU A 183 25.06 -11.78 -7.88
C GLU A 183 24.45 -10.37 -7.79
N PRO A 184 23.87 -9.98 -6.63
CA PRO A 184 23.05 -8.75 -6.52
C PRO A 184 23.72 -7.45 -6.97
N GLU A 185 25.03 -7.32 -6.71
CA GLU A 185 25.81 -6.12 -7.03
C GLU A 185 26.30 -6.10 -8.48
N LYS A 186 26.74 -7.25 -9.00
CA LYS A 186 27.35 -7.35 -10.34
C LYS A 186 26.32 -7.60 -11.44
N ARG A 187 25.28 -8.37 -11.13
CA ARG A 187 24.25 -8.83 -12.07
C ARG A 187 22.84 -8.49 -11.55
N PRO A 188 22.53 -7.20 -11.35
CA PRO A 188 21.28 -6.78 -10.72
C PRO A 188 20.03 -7.18 -11.53
N GLY A 189 20.14 -7.28 -12.87
CA GLY A 189 19.07 -7.73 -13.76
C GLY A 189 18.71 -9.19 -13.52
N VAL A 190 19.69 -10.10 -13.61
CA VAL A 190 19.48 -11.55 -13.42
C VAL A 190 19.07 -11.85 -11.98
N THR A 191 19.70 -11.21 -11.00
CA THR A 191 19.31 -11.30 -9.58
C THR A 191 17.84 -10.91 -9.37
N ASN A 192 17.36 -9.85 -10.02
CA ASN A 192 15.95 -9.45 -9.91
C ASN A 192 15.00 -10.52 -10.47
N LEU A 193 15.37 -11.19 -11.56
CA LEU A 193 14.58 -12.29 -12.12
C LEU A 193 14.56 -13.51 -11.19
N ILE A 194 15.69 -13.86 -10.58
CA ILE A 194 15.78 -14.93 -9.57
C ILE A 194 14.95 -14.57 -8.33
N ASN A 195 14.95 -13.32 -7.89
CA ASN A 195 14.11 -12.87 -6.78
C ASN A 195 12.62 -13.02 -7.09
N ILE A 196 12.18 -12.66 -8.31
CA ILE A 196 10.79 -12.86 -8.73
C ILE A 196 10.44 -14.36 -8.74
N HIS A 197 11.33 -15.21 -9.29
CA HIS A 197 11.16 -16.67 -9.28
C HIS A 197 11.00 -17.19 -7.84
N SER A 198 11.90 -16.79 -6.94
CA SER A 198 11.89 -17.16 -5.52
C SER A 198 10.56 -16.80 -4.86
N LEU A 199 10.03 -15.60 -5.10
CA LEU A 199 8.77 -15.16 -4.50
C LEU A 199 7.55 -15.96 -4.96
N PHE A 200 7.53 -16.43 -6.22
CA PHE A 200 6.41 -17.20 -6.75
C PHE A 200 6.47 -18.70 -6.40
N THR A 201 7.66 -19.22 -6.14
CA THR A 201 7.88 -20.67 -5.93
C THR A 201 8.25 -21.04 -4.49
N GLY A 202 8.69 -20.07 -3.68
CA GLY A 202 9.27 -20.31 -2.36
C GLY A 202 10.69 -20.87 -2.38
N LYS A 203 11.27 -21.12 -3.57
CA LYS A 203 12.64 -21.66 -3.70
C LYS A 203 13.68 -20.60 -3.34
N THR A 204 14.80 -21.04 -2.81
CA THR A 204 15.97 -20.20 -2.54
C THR A 204 16.70 -19.84 -3.85
N PRO A 205 17.43 -18.70 -3.89
CA PRO A 205 18.25 -18.36 -5.05
C PRO A 205 19.22 -19.47 -5.48
N ASP A 206 19.78 -20.21 -4.52
CA ASP A 206 20.73 -21.30 -4.79
C ASP A 206 20.05 -22.50 -5.48
N GLU A 207 18.84 -22.87 -5.05
CA GLU A 207 18.05 -23.92 -5.71
C GLU A 207 17.70 -23.52 -7.14
N ILE A 208 17.28 -22.27 -7.34
CA ILE A 208 16.94 -21.74 -8.66
C ILE A 208 18.16 -21.74 -9.59
N CYS A 209 19.34 -21.31 -9.10
CA CYS A 209 20.56 -21.34 -9.89
C CYS A 209 20.96 -22.77 -10.28
N LYS A 210 20.78 -23.75 -9.38
CA LYS A 210 21.04 -25.17 -9.66
C LYS A 210 20.12 -25.74 -10.73
N GLU A 211 18.84 -25.38 -10.71
CA GLU A 211 17.87 -25.79 -11.73
C GLU A 211 18.14 -25.12 -13.09
N ALA A 212 18.74 -23.94 -13.09
CA ALA A 212 19.03 -23.17 -14.28
C ALA A 212 20.42 -23.44 -14.89
N VAL A 213 21.22 -24.37 -14.36
CA VAL A 213 22.62 -24.62 -14.80
C VAL A 213 22.72 -24.88 -16.31
N GLU A 214 21.79 -25.63 -16.88
CA GLU A 214 21.80 -25.99 -18.30
C GLU A 214 21.11 -24.94 -19.20
N LEU A 215 20.57 -23.87 -18.60
CA LEU A 215 19.84 -22.82 -19.31
C LEU A 215 20.72 -21.60 -19.52
N ASN A 216 20.63 -21.01 -20.72
CA ASN A 216 21.09 -19.63 -20.88
C ASN A 216 20.05 -18.63 -20.35
N THR A 217 20.48 -17.40 -20.06
CA THR A 217 19.62 -16.31 -19.57
C THR A 217 18.37 -16.07 -20.41
N GLY A 218 18.43 -16.29 -21.73
CA GLY A 218 17.27 -16.19 -22.61
C GLY A 218 16.23 -17.30 -22.39
N GLN A 219 16.68 -18.55 -22.27
CA GLN A 219 15.83 -19.70 -21.94
C GLN A 219 15.27 -19.58 -20.52
N TYR A 220 16.07 -19.15 -19.56
CA TYR A 220 15.64 -18.93 -18.17
C TYR A 220 14.51 -17.90 -18.07
N LYS A 221 14.55 -16.84 -18.88
CA LYS A 221 13.45 -15.86 -18.95
C LYS A 221 12.11 -16.50 -19.40
N LEU A 222 12.15 -17.51 -20.26
CA LEU A 222 10.94 -18.24 -20.67
C LEU A 222 10.39 -19.06 -19.51
N VAL A 223 11.25 -19.80 -18.80
CA VAL A 223 10.87 -20.54 -17.59
C VAL A 223 10.24 -19.62 -16.54
N LEU A 224 10.86 -18.47 -16.28
CA LEU A 224 10.29 -17.49 -15.35
C LEU A 224 8.95 -16.94 -15.84
N ALA A 225 8.81 -16.69 -17.15
CA ALA A 225 7.54 -16.22 -17.70
C ALA A 225 6.41 -17.22 -17.48
N ASP A 226 6.67 -18.51 -17.72
CA ASP A 226 5.69 -19.58 -17.50
C ASP A 226 5.26 -19.62 -16.02
N ILE A 227 6.20 -19.54 -15.08
CA ILE A 227 5.91 -19.50 -13.63
C ILE A 227 5.04 -18.29 -13.27
N VAL A 228 5.42 -17.10 -13.74
CA VAL A 228 4.67 -15.85 -13.45
C VAL A 228 3.26 -15.94 -14.03
N ILE A 229 3.11 -16.45 -15.25
CA ILE A 229 1.82 -16.63 -15.92
C ILE A 229 0.97 -17.65 -15.17
N GLU A 230 1.52 -18.80 -14.78
CA GLU A 230 0.82 -19.83 -14.01
C GLU A 230 0.25 -19.25 -12.71
N LYS A 231 1.03 -18.44 -11.99
CA LYS A 231 0.61 -17.85 -10.71
C LYS A 231 -0.35 -16.68 -10.85
N LEU A 232 -0.17 -15.80 -11.84
CA LEU A 232 -1.00 -14.60 -11.99
C LEU A 232 -2.29 -14.84 -12.78
N SER A 233 -2.33 -15.81 -13.69
CA SER A 233 -3.53 -16.11 -14.50
C SER A 233 -4.80 -16.39 -13.68
N PRO A 234 -4.80 -17.25 -12.63
CA PRO A 234 -5.99 -17.47 -11.82
C PRO A 234 -6.41 -16.21 -11.07
N ILE A 235 -5.47 -15.45 -10.50
CA ILE A 235 -5.74 -14.19 -9.80
C ILE A 235 -6.38 -13.19 -10.77
N ARG A 236 -5.82 -13.04 -11.98
CA ARG A 236 -6.36 -12.18 -13.02
C ARG A 236 -7.78 -12.58 -13.41
N ALA A 237 -8.02 -13.87 -13.63
CA ALA A 237 -9.35 -14.37 -13.97
C ALA A 237 -10.37 -14.04 -12.88
N ASP A 238 -10.00 -14.20 -11.61
CA ASP A 238 -10.85 -13.83 -10.48
C ASP A 238 -11.11 -12.32 -10.39
N ILE A 239 -10.10 -11.47 -10.63
CA ILE A 239 -10.31 -10.02 -10.67
C ILE A 239 -11.31 -9.65 -11.78
N LEU A 240 -11.17 -10.23 -12.97
CA LEU A 240 -12.06 -9.97 -14.10
C LEU A 240 -13.47 -10.52 -13.88
N ARG A 241 -13.61 -11.59 -13.10
CA ARG A 241 -14.91 -12.11 -12.67
C ARG A 241 -15.55 -11.18 -11.64
N LEU A 242 -14.84 -10.83 -10.57
CA LEU A 242 -15.32 -9.96 -9.48
C LEU A 242 -15.70 -8.56 -9.96
N THR A 243 -14.96 -8.00 -10.91
CA THR A 243 -15.29 -6.68 -11.50
C THR A 243 -16.60 -6.68 -12.29
N LYS A 244 -17.10 -7.83 -12.72
CA LYS A 244 -18.44 -8.00 -13.31
C LYS A 244 -19.54 -8.18 -12.26
N GLU A 245 -19.19 -8.30 -10.98
CA GLU A 245 -20.08 -8.48 -9.85
C GLU A 245 -19.97 -7.28 -8.86
N PRO A 246 -20.22 -6.03 -9.30
CA PRO A 246 -19.99 -4.85 -8.46
C PRO A 246 -20.83 -4.84 -7.18
N ALA A 247 -22.04 -5.43 -7.21
CA ALA A 247 -22.91 -5.52 -6.04
C ALA A 247 -22.29 -6.34 -4.89
N TYR A 248 -21.56 -7.41 -5.22
CA TYR A 248 -20.87 -8.22 -4.23
C TYR A 248 -19.69 -7.46 -3.59
N LEU A 249 -18.90 -6.76 -4.40
CA LEU A 249 -17.82 -5.91 -3.91
C LEU A 249 -18.34 -4.76 -3.04
N ASP A 250 -19.44 -4.14 -3.44
CA ASP A 250 -20.12 -3.10 -2.66
C ASP A 250 -20.61 -3.65 -1.31
N GLU A 251 -21.13 -4.88 -1.26
CA GLU A 251 -21.54 -5.53 -0.01
C GLU A 251 -20.35 -5.76 0.93
N ILE A 252 -19.23 -6.29 0.42
CA ILE A 252 -18.00 -6.48 1.21
C ILE A 252 -17.53 -5.14 1.79
N LEU A 253 -17.43 -4.11 0.94
CA LEU A 253 -16.97 -2.79 1.36
C LEU A 253 -17.93 -2.15 2.36
N LYS A 254 -19.24 -2.35 2.20
CA LYS A 254 -20.25 -1.85 3.15
C LYS A 254 -20.07 -2.48 4.54
N LYS A 255 -19.99 -3.82 4.62
CA LYS A 255 -19.77 -4.53 5.89
C LYS A 255 -18.46 -4.11 6.55
N GLY A 256 -17.40 -3.97 5.77
CA GLY A 256 -16.11 -3.49 6.28
C GLY A 256 -16.18 -2.05 6.78
N THR A 257 -16.87 -1.16 6.06
CA THR A 257 -17.11 0.23 6.48
C THR A 257 -17.88 0.30 7.79
N GLU A 258 -18.93 -0.50 7.98
CA GLU A 258 -19.70 -0.55 9.23
C GLU A 258 -18.79 -0.90 10.42
N ARG A 259 -18.02 -2.00 10.31
CA ARG A 259 -17.06 -2.42 11.35
C ARG A 259 -15.96 -1.39 11.60
N ALA A 260 -15.41 -0.81 10.53
CA ALA A 260 -14.39 0.24 10.64
C ALA A 260 -14.96 1.51 11.30
N THR A 261 -16.23 1.84 11.05
CA THR A 261 -16.88 3.03 11.62
C THR A 261 -17.09 2.87 13.11
N GLU A 262 -17.48 1.68 13.57
CA GLU A 262 -17.62 1.37 15.00
C GLU A 262 -16.29 1.58 15.75
N LEU A 263 -15.20 0.98 15.26
CA LEU A 263 -13.86 1.14 15.85
C LEU A 263 -13.39 2.60 15.84
N ALA A 264 -13.58 3.27 14.71
CA ALA A 264 -13.17 4.66 14.53
C ALA A 264 -13.96 5.62 15.43
N THR A 265 -15.26 5.38 15.63
CA THR A 265 -16.12 6.19 16.50
C THR A 265 -15.60 6.16 17.93
N ASN A 266 -15.32 4.96 18.46
CA ASN A 266 -14.80 4.81 19.82
C ASN A 266 -13.47 5.57 20.01
N CYS A 267 -12.56 5.46 19.04
CA CYS A 267 -11.29 6.19 19.09
C CYS A 267 -11.48 7.71 18.95
N SER A 268 -12.37 8.16 18.06
CA SER A 268 -12.64 9.58 17.84
C SER A 268 -13.26 10.22 19.08
N GLU A 269 -14.24 9.58 19.72
CA GLU A 269 -14.82 10.08 20.97
C GLU A 269 -13.77 10.21 22.09
N GLU A 270 -12.88 9.23 22.26
CA GLU A 270 -11.78 9.31 23.22
C GLU A 270 -10.85 10.51 22.93
N VAL A 271 -10.46 10.68 21.66
CA VAL A 271 -9.61 11.79 21.20
C VAL A 271 -10.28 13.13 21.47
N MET A 272 -11.55 13.28 21.08
CA MET A 272 -12.28 14.54 21.22
C MET A 272 -12.50 14.89 22.69
N ASN A 273 -12.81 13.93 23.55
CA ASN A 273 -12.91 14.14 25.00
C ASN A 273 -11.59 14.68 25.59
N LYS A 274 -10.46 14.15 25.13
CA LYS A 274 -9.13 14.57 25.61
C LYS A 274 -8.69 15.93 25.07
N VAL A 275 -9.09 16.28 23.85
CA VAL A 275 -8.70 17.53 23.19
C VAL A 275 -9.60 18.70 23.60
N LEU A 276 -10.91 18.48 23.71
CA LEU A 276 -11.90 19.52 23.98
C LEU A 276 -12.35 19.58 25.46
N GLY A 277 -12.05 18.56 26.26
CA GLY A 277 -12.63 18.39 27.60
C GLY A 277 -14.02 17.73 27.55
N THR A 278 -14.42 17.12 28.66
CA THR A 278 -15.68 16.35 28.78
C THR A 278 -16.93 17.22 28.76
N ASP A 279 -16.83 18.46 29.23
CA ASP A 279 -17.99 19.35 29.40
C ASP A 279 -18.55 19.82 28.04
N THR A 280 -17.67 19.96 27.04
CA THR A 280 -17.98 20.48 25.71
C THR A 280 -18.72 19.47 24.82
N ILE A 281 -18.51 18.16 25.03
CA ILE A 281 -19.14 17.10 24.20
C ILE A 281 -20.58 16.82 24.64
N GLN A 282 -20.88 16.96 25.94
CA GLN A 282 -22.24 16.86 26.44
C GLN A 282 -23.14 17.95 25.83
N GLU A 283 -22.61 19.17 25.67
CA GLU A 283 -23.32 20.29 25.03
C GLU A 283 -23.59 20.03 23.54
N VAL A 284 -22.61 19.50 22.79
CA VAL A 284 -22.79 19.18 21.35
C VAL A 284 -23.80 18.04 21.13
N LYS A 285 -23.76 16.98 21.95
CA LYS A 285 -24.76 15.89 21.88
C LYS A 285 -26.18 16.40 22.17
N ASN A 286 -26.32 17.36 23.09
CA ASN A 286 -27.60 18.01 23.39
C ASN A 286 -28.11 18.90 22.23
N ILE A 287 -27.22 19.59 21.52
CA ILE A 287 -27.57 20.41 20.33
C ILE A 287 -28.00 19.52 19.16
N THR A 288 -27.32 18.38 18.96
CA THR A 288 -27.63 17.46 17.85
C THR A 288 -28.97 16.74 18.06
N ASN A 289 -29.32 16.43 19.31
CA ASN A 289 -30.63 15.87 19.65
C ASN A 289 -31.77 16.89 19.55
N THR A 290 -31.52 18.19 19.74
CA THR A 290 -32.56 19.22 19.54
C THR A 290 -32.82 19.51 18.07
N ALA A 291 -31.80 19.39 17.20
CA ALA A 291 -31.96 19.55 15.75
C ALA A 291 -32.75 18.42 15.06
N ASN A 292 -32.84 17.24 15.67
CA ASN A 292 -33.66 16.11 15.17
C ASN A 292 -35.12 16.15 15.68
N ILE A 293 -35.50 17.18 16.44
CA ILE A 293 -36.86 17.36 17.00
C ILE A 293 -37.57 18.60 16.37
N MET A 294 -36.92 19.30 15.44
CA MET A 294 -37.54 20.33 14.58
C MET A 294 -37.65 19.86 13.14
#